data_AF-A0AAE0TM29-F1
#
_entry.id   AF-A0AAE0TM29-F1
#
_cell.length_a   1.000
_cell.length_b   1.000
_cell.length_c   1.000
_cell.angle_alpha   90.00
_cell.angle_beta   90.00
_cell.angle_gamma   90.00
#
_symmetry.space_group_name_H-M   'P 1'
#
loop_
_entity.id
_entity.type
_entity.pdbx_description
1 polymer ?
#
loop_
_entity_poly.entity_id
_entity_poly.type
_entity_poly.pdbx_seq_one_letter_code
_entity_poly.pdbx_strand_id
1 'polypeptide(L)'
;MTLAIDGFAGSPSDYVAYLESNISALRQREASCTCAASQSTLLPRPTSKRPQELEVIPFDPATANTVCGRSKLRKTTPRWKERALTLVHETPNASDWVTKLKERGIFEVMSNGMAVESLLLLNINGRSTIPMHQITGTPGLLYSKPLARIEHYARISVQREITASVATALANYQIFLVLSSCTVLRRTGTSSEAIYRVVRICMGNDATDEHCRKILRGCQFVHELMDSLYMGGWGLRAFELLLVWNKTPTFYCTVSDAYEASLTFLKANLCKDELTTNVQTSPVDWTSIFAPKIIHNILGEHIELAQVAGALGYKHAALFTTRVNPFEFHELSHPAQRCDVL
;
A
#
# COMPACT_ATOMS: atom_id res chain seq x y z
N MET A 1 -4.31 32.39 -21.07
CA MET A 1 -5.09 32.52 -19.82
C MET A 1 -5.45 31.14 -19.36
N THR A 2 -4.79 30.61 -18.33
CA THR A 2 -5.13 29.33 -17.71
C THR A 2 -6.35 29.54 -16.82
N LEU A 3 -7.50 28.99 -17.21
CA LEU A 3 -8.71 28.96 -16.38
C LEU A 3 -8.42 28.12 -15.12
N ALA A 4 -8.80 28.65 -13.96
CA ALA A 4 -8.73 27.91 -12.70
C ALA A 4 -9.67 26.68 -12.72
N ILE A 5 -9.39 25.70 -11.87
CA ILE A 5 -10.04 24.38 -11.84
C ILE A 5 -11.57 24.47 -11.62
N ASP A 6 -12.06 25.56 -11.04
CA ASP A 6 -13.46 25.84 -10.70
C ASP A 6 -14.12 26.90 -11.60
N GLY A 7 -13.44 27.32 -12.68
CA GLY A 7 -13.96 28.35 -13.58
C GLY A 7 -13.89 29.78 -12.99
N PHE A 8 -13.08 30.00 -11.95
CA PHE A 8 -12.89 31.33 -11.38
C PHE A 8 -12.31 32.31 -12.41
N ALA A 9 -13.05 33.38 -12.67
CA ALA A 9 -12.66 34.46 -13.58
C ALA A 9 -12.09 35.62 -12.77
N GLY A 10 -10.79 35.60 -12.52
CA GLY A 10 -10.08 36.66 -11.80
C GLY A 10 -8.57 36.54 -11.95
N SER A 11 -7.84 37.48 -11.37
CA SER A 11 -6.38 37.37 -11.32
C SER A 11 -5.95 36.25 -10.36
N PRO A 12 -4.73 35.72 -10.47
CA PRO A 12 -4.21 34.75 -9.49
C PRO A 12 -4.28 35.24 -8.04
N SER A 13 -4.10 36.55 -7.82
CA SER A 13 -4.26 37.20 -6.51
C SER A 13 -5.69 37.06 -5.98
N ASP A 14 -6.68 37.32 -6.84
CA ASP A 14 -8.10 37.22 -6.46
C ASP A 14 -8.49 35.77 -6.19
N TYR A 15 -7.88 34.81 -6.90
CA TYR A 15 -8.12 33.39 -6.68
C TYR A 15 -7.57 32.91 -5.34
N VAL A 16 -6.38 33.39 -4.93
CA VAL A 16 -5.82 33.08 -3.60
C VAL A 16 -6.73 33.64 -2.51
N ALA A 17 -7.14 34.90 -2.61
CA ALA A 17 -8.07 35.52 -1.64
C ALA A 17 -9.42 34.77 -1.56
N TYR A 18 -9.92 34.32 -2.72
CA TYR A 18 -11.13 33.49 -2.81
C TYR A 18 -10.97 32.15 -2.06
N LEU A 19 -9.85 31.44 -2.25
CA LEU A 19 -9.57 30.18 -1.56
C LEU A 19 -9.42 30.37 -0.05
N GLU A 20 -8.73 31.42 0.40
CA GLU A 20 -8.56 31.74 1.82
C GLU A 20 -9.90 32.05 2.52
N SER A 21 -10.79 32.76 1.82
CA SER A 21 -12.16 33.03 2.28
C SER A 21 -12.96 31.74 2.43
N ASN A 22 -12.92 30.85 1.44
CA ASN A 22 -13.62 29.56 1.48
C ASN A 22 -13.11 28.65 2.61
N ILE A 23 -11.79 28.58 2.82
CA ILE A 23 -11.20 27.80 3.92
C ILE A 23 -11.64 28.36 5.27
N SER A 24 -11.67 29.69 5.41
CA SER A 24 -12.13 30.36 6.63
C SER A 24 -13.60 30.06 6.93
N ALA A 25 -14.46 30.10 5.91
CA ALA A 25 -15.88 29.78 6.03
C ALA A 25 -16.12 28.30 6.43
N LEU A 26 -15.33 27.37 5.88
CA LEU A 26 -15.42 25.95 6.24
C LEU A 26 -15.02 25.71 7.70
N ARG A 27 -13.91 26.33 8.16
CA ARG A 27 -13.48 26.26 9.57
C ARG A 27 -14.51 26.83 10.53
N GLN A 28 -15.18 27.93 10.17
CA GLN A 28 -16.27 28.49 10.98
C GLN A 28 -17.50 27.58 11.05
N ARG A 29 -17.85 26.89 9.95
CA ARG A 29 -18.95 25.90 9.95
C ARG A 29 -18.62 24.67 10.80
N GLU A 30 -17.38 24.19 10.75
CA GLU A 30 -16.92 23.10 11.61
C GLU A 30 -16.98 23.50 13.08
N ALA A 31 -16.44 24.69 13.44
CA ALA A 31 -16.49 25.20 14.81
C ALA A 31 -17.93 25.38 15.33
N SER A 32 -18.87 25.77 14.46
CA SER A 32 -20.29 25.92 14.80
C SER A 32 -21.01 24.58 14.99
N CYS A 33 -20.59 23.52 14.28
CA CYS A 33 -21.16 22.18 14.46
C CYS A 33 -20.65 21.48 15.73
N THR A 34 -19.43 21.75 16.16
CA THR A 34 -18.85 21.12 17.37
C THR A 34 -19.47 21.64 18.67
N CYS A 35 -20.02 22.85 18.68
CA CYS A 35 -20.69 23.43 19.86
C CYS A 35 -22.16 22.96 20.03
N ALA A 36 -22.79 22.40 18.99
CA ALA A 36 -24.19 21.96 19.03
C ALA A 36 -24.38 20.54 19.61
N ALA A 37 -23.29 19.79 19.87
CA ALA A 37 -23.37 18.44 20.40
C ALA A 37 -23.59 18.35 21.93
N SER A 38 -23.64 19.48 22.65
CA SER A 38 -23.72 19.50 24.13
C SER A 38 -24.91 20.26 24.72
N GLN A 39 -25.91 20.66 23.92
CA GLN A 39 -27.16 21.20 24.47
C GLN A 39 -28.37 20.53 23.83
N SER A 40 -28.78 19.42 24.45
CA SER A 40 -30.13 18.90 24.33
C SER A 40 -31.05 19.83 25.11
N THR A 41 -31.73 20.73 24.39
CA THR A 41 -32.86 21.47 24.94
C THR A 41 -34.01 21.39 23.93
N LEU A 42 -35.09 20.78 24.41
CA LEU A 42 -36.39 20.61 23.77
C LEU A 42 -36.88 21.91 23.10
N LEU A 43 -37.29 21.83 21.83
CA LEU A 43 -38.45 22.53 21.24
C LEU A 43 -38.80 21.90 19.87
N PRO A 44 -40.08 21.94 19.45
CA PRO A 44 -40.66 20.98 18.51
C PRO A 44 -40.44 21.38 17.05
N ARG A 45 -40.13 20.38 16.23
CA ARG A 45 -40.08 20.48 14.77
C ARG A 45 -41.44 20.06 14.20
N PRO A 46 -42.08 20.84 13.31
CA PRO A 46 -43.35 20.47 12.71
C PRO A 46 -43.15 19.32 11.73
N THR A 47 -43.60 18.13 12.11
CA THR A 47 -43.60 16.92 11.27
C THR A 47 -44.86 16.88 10.42
N SER A 48 -44.79 17.40 9.19
CA SER A 48 -45.70 16.97 8.12
C SER A 48 -45.13 15.71 7.46
N LYS A 49 -45.22 14.59 8.18
CA LYS A 49 -45.21 13.26 7.59
C LYS A 49 -46.24 12.45 8.37
N ARG A 50 -47.28 11.98 7.65
CA ARG A 50 -48.32 11.10 8.18
C ARG A 50 -47.67 9.96 8.99
N PRO A 51 -48.23 9.59 10.15
CA PRO A 51 -47.81 8.38 10.83
C PRO A 51 -48.10 7.20 9.89
N GLN A 52 -47.06 6.50 9.45
CA GLN A 52 -47.23 5.15 8.96
C GLN A 52 -47.54 4.29 10.17
N GLU A 53 -48.82 3.95 10.29
CA GLU A 53 -49.31 2.96 11.24
C GLU A 53 -48.59 1.65 10.94
N LEU A 54 -47.88 1.12 11.93
CA LEU A 54 -47.23 -0.18 11.83
C LEU A 54 -48.33 -1.25 11.80
N GLU A 55 -48.65 -1.72 10.60
CA GLU A 55 -49.57 -2.84 10.41
C GLU A 55 -48.88 -4.12 10.86
N VAL A 56 -49.34 -4.68 11.98
CA VAL A 56 -48.92 -6.00 12.43
C VAL A 56 -49.62 -7.01 11.52
N ILE A 57 -48.92 -7.47 10.50
CA ILE A 57 -49.41 -8.54 9.62
C ILE A 57 -49.38 -9.84 10.45
N PRO A 58 -50.52 -10.47 10.75
CA PRO A 58 -50.55 -11.74 11.44
C PRO A 58 -49.86 -12.79 10.56
N PHE A 59 -48.78 -13.38 11.09
CA PHE A 59 -48.08 -14.48 10.43
C PHE A 59 -48.97 -15.72 10.44
N ASP A 60 -49.52 -16.06 9.28
CA ASP A 60 -50.29 -17.29 9.08
C ASP A 60 -49.35 -18.44 8.63
N PRO A 61 -49.11 -19.45 9.49
CA PRO A 61 -48.24 -20.57 9.15
C PRO A 61 -48.82 -21.47 8.03
N ALA A 62 -50.11 -21.35 7.68
CA ALA A 62 -50.72 -22.15 6.61
C ALA A 62 -50.40 -21.61 5.20
N THR A 63 -50.13 -20.31 5.05
CA THR A 63 -49.79 -19.66 3.77
C THR A 63 -48.29 -19.64 3.47
N ALA A 64 -47.43 -19.94 4.45
CA ALA A 64 -45.97 -19.97 4.30
C ALA A 64 -45.47 -21.06 3.34
N ASN A 65 -46.27 -22.09 3.05
CA ASN A 65 -45.86 -23.21 2.20
C ASN A 65 -46.09 -22.99 0.69
N THR A 66 -46.77 -21.91 0.28
CA THR A 66 -47.17 -21.73 -1.14
C THR A 66 -46.43 -20.62 -1.88
N VAL A 67 -45.55 -19.87 -1.21
CA VAL A 67 -44.68 -18.87 -1.85
C VAL A 67 -43.21 -19.12 -1.51
N CYS A 68 -42.76 -20.36 -1.65
CA CYS A 68 -41.34 -20.62 -1.93
C CYS A 68 -41.04 -20.24 -3.38
N GLY A 69 -41.17 -18.96 -3.70
CA GLY A 69 -40.47 -18.39 -4.83
C GLY A 69 -39.00 -18.73 -4.63
N ARG A 70 -38.46 -19.59 -5.51
CA ARG A 70 -37.03 -19.89 -5.58
C ARG A 70 -36.30 -18.58 -5.86
N SER A 71 -36.04 -17.81 -4.81
CA SER A 71 -35.08 -16.72 -4.83
C SER A 71 -33.78 -17.39 -5.23
N LYS A 72 -33.40 -17.22 -6.51
CA LYS A 72 -32.11 -17.65 -7.02
C LYS A 72 -31.10 -16.97 -6.12
N LEU A 73 -30.51 -17.73 -5.20
CA LEU A 73 -29.45 -17.27 -4.31
C LEU A 73 -28.37 -16.72 -5.24
N ARG A 74 -28.33 -15.39 -5.41
CA ARG A 74 -27.30 -14.75 -6.22
C ARG A 74 -26.00 -15.12 -5.51
N LYS A 75 -25.19 -15.98 -6.14
CA LYS A 75 -23.86 -16.32 -5.63
C LYS A 75 -23.08 -15.02 -5.58
N THR A 76 -23.04 -14.39 -4.43
CA THR A 76 -22.26 -13.18 -4.19
C THR A 76 -20.79 -13.56 -4.24
N THR A 77 -20.01 -12.85 -5.06
CA THR A 77 -18.57 -13.07 -5.12
C THR A 77 -17.98 -12.71 -3.75
N PRO A 78 -17.14 -13.55 -3.14
CA PRO A 78 -16.49 -13.20 -1.88
C PRO A 78 -15.66 -11.93 -2.02
N ARG A 79 -15.72 -11.04 -1.02
CA ARG A 79 -15.03 -9.73 -1.03
C ARG A 79 -13.53 -9.83 -1.35
N TRP A 80 -12.84 -10.84 -0.83
CA TRP A 80 -11.41 -11.06 -1.12
C TRP A 80 -11.17 -11.26 -2.63
N LYS A 81 -12.08 -11.95 -3.32
CA LYS A 81 -11.96 -12.29 -4.73
C LYS A 81 -12.26 -11.08 -5.61
N GLU A 82 -13.21 -10.24 -5.21
CA GLU A 82 -13.46 -8.94 -5.88
C GLU A 82 -12.21 -8.05 -5.84
N ARG A 83 -11.55 -7.96 -4.68
CA ARG A 83 -10.31 -7.20 -4.51
C ARG A 83 -9.15 -7.81 -5.28
N ALA A 84 -9.03 -9.14 -5.30
CA ALA A 84 -8.02 -9.83 -6.10
C ALA A 84 -8.22 -9.58 -7.60
N LEU A 85 -9.47 -9.59 -8.09
CA LEU A 85 -9.81 -9.24 -9.47
C LEU A 85 -9.42 -7.80 -9.80
N THR A 86 -9.58 -6.85 -8.86
CA THR A 86 -9.07 -5.48 -9.04
C THR A 86 -7.57 -5.47 -9.33
N LEU A 87 -6.75 -6.23 -8.59
CA LEU A 87 -5.31 -6.31 -8.86
C LEU A 87 -5.03 -6.91 -10.24
N VAL A 88 -5.75 -7.95 -10.64
CA VAL A 88 -5.61 -8.57 -11.97
C VAL A 88 -5.91 -7.55 -13.07
N HIS A 89 -6.97 -6.76 -12.93
CA HIS A 89 -7.39 -5.79 -13.94
C HIS A 89 -6.47 -4.57 -14.00
N GLU A 90 -5.87 -4.18 -12.88
CA GLU A 90 -4.95 -3.04 -12.81
C GLU A 90 -3.50 -3.41 -13.18
N THR A 91 -3.19 -4.70 -13.28
CA THR A 91 -1.86 -5.17 -13.68
C THR A 91 -1.68 -4.94 -15.18
N PRO A 92 -0.68 -4.15 -15.60
CA PRO A 92 -0.41 -3.93 -17.02
C PRO A 92 0.25 -5.17 -17.65
N ASN A 93 0.30 -5.25 -18.97
CA ASN A 93 1.19 -6.19 -19.65
C ASN A 93 2.65 -5.72 -19.46
N ALA A 94 3.60 -6.66 -19.40
CA ALA A 94 5.03 -6.33 -19.33
C ALA A 94 5.51 -5.51 -20.54
N SER A 95 4.90 -5.67 -21.71
CA SER A 95 5.19 -4.86 -22.90
C SER A 95 4.82 -3.39 -22.73
N ASP A 96 3.82 -3.09 -21.91
CA ASP A 96 3.28 -1.74 -21.67
C ASP A 96 3.86 -1.11 -20.39
N TRP A 97 4.81 -1.79 -19.74
CA TRP A 97 5.32 -1.47 -18.41
C TRP A 97 5.83 -0.03 -18.32
N VAL A 98 6.76 0.34 -19.19
CA VAL A 98 7.39 1.67 -19.20
C VAL A 98 6.35 2.76 -19.45
N THR A 99 5.43 2.54 -20.40
CA THR A 99 4.33 3.48 -20.70
C THR A 99 3.47 3.71 -19.46
N LYS A 100 3.09 2.65 -18.76
CA LYS A 100 2.25 2.72 -17.56
C LYS A 100 2.93 3.42 -16.39
N LEU A 101 4.24 3.24 -16.25
CA LEU A 101 5.03 3.96 -15.24
C LEU A 101 5.11 5.46 -15.56
N LYS A 102 5.30 5.84 -16.83
CA LYS A 102 5.32 7.24 -17.28
C LYS A 102 3.95 7.91 -17.09
N GLU A 103 2.86 7.25 -17.47
CA GLU A 103 1.49 7.75 -17.25
C GLU A 103 1.20 8.08 -15.78
N ARG A 104 1.85 7.35 -14.86
CA ARG A 104 1.71 7.54 -13.41
C ARG A 104 2.76 8.48 -12.80
N GLY A 105 3.73 8.95 -13.57
CA GLY A 105 4.88 9.73 -13.10
C GLY A 105 5.87 8.93 -12.23
N ILE A 106 5.75 7.60 -12.20
CA ILE A 106 6.62 6.72 -11.41
C ILE A 106 7.97 6.55 -12.10
N PHE A 107 7.97 6.56 -13.44
CA PHE A 107 9.17 6.31 -14.25
C PHE A 107 10.29 7.29 -13.89
N GLU A 108 10.00 8.59 -13.87
CA GLU A 108 10.97 9.65 -13.62
C GLU A 108 11.59 9.52 -12.23
N VAL A 109 10.78 9.18 -11.23
CA VAL A 109 11.20 9.05 -9.82
C VAL A 109 12.03 7.79 -9.60
N MET A 110 11.81 6.74 -10.39
CA MET A 110 12.58 5.50 -10.34
C MET A 110 13.92 5.61 -11.09
N SER A 111 13.92 6.23 -12.27
CA SER A 111 15.13 6.38 -13.11
C SER A 111 16.20 7.27 -12.49
N ASN A 112 15.81 8.25 -11.67
CA ASN A 112 16.78 9.16 -11.03
C ASN A 112 17.12 8.80 -9.58
N GLY A 113 16.71 7.61 -9.11
CA GLY A 113 16.97 7.14 -7.74
C GLY A 113 16.15 7.83 -6.65
N MET A 114 15.38 8.88 -6.95
CA MET A 114 14.58 9.63 -5.97
C MET A 114 13.57 8.75 -5.24
N ALA A 115 13.07 7.69 -5.89
CA ALA A 115 12.18 6.72 -5.26
C ALA A 115 12.84 6.10 -4.03
N VAL A 116 14.03 5.52 -4.20
CA VAL A 116 14.75 4.86 -3.10
C VAL A 116 15.20 5.86 -2.05
N GLU A 117 15.70 7.05 -2.45
CA GLU A 117 16.05 8.10 -1.49
C GLU A 117 14.83 8.54 -0.65
N SER A 118 13.68 8.68 -1.29
CA SER A 118 12.42 9.02 -0.64
C SER A 118 11.97 7.90 0.30
N LEU A 119 12.06 6.63 -0.11
CA LEU A 119 11.74 5.47 0.71
C LEU A 119 12.74 5.27 1.86
N LEU A 120 14.00 5.68 1.71
CA LEU A 120 14.99 5.63 2.80
C LEU A 120 14.98 6.90 3.66
N LEU A 121 14.07 7.84 3.39
CA LEU A 121 13.93 9.11 4.11
C LEU A 121 15.20 9.99 4.08
N LEU A 122 16.04 9.85 3.03
CA LEU A 122 17.33 10.55 2.92
C LEU A 122 17.18 12.04 2.62
N ASN A 123 16.08 12.47 1.98
CA ASN A 123 15.89 13.84 1.49
C ASN A 123 15.01 14.75 2.37
N ILE A 124 14.68 14.36 3.60
CA ILE A 124 13.70 15.10 4.42
C ILE A 124 14.19 16.50 4.85
N ASN A 125 15.51 16.72 4.86
CA ASN A 125 16.09 17.97 5.35
C ASN A 125 16.55 18.94 4.24
N GLY A 126 16.08 18.79 2.99
CA GLY A 126 16.13 19.80 1.94
C GLY A 126 17.50 20.37 1.51
N ARG A 127 18.64 19.93 2.06
CA ARG A 127 19.95 20.58 1.83
C ARG A 127 21.20 19.69 1.97
N SER A 128 21.12 18.42 1.59
CA SER A 128 22.35 17.61 1.60
C SER A 128 22.38 16.64 0.43
N THR A 129 22.96 17.12 -0.67
CA THR A 129 23.67 16.29 -1.65
C THR A 129 24.89 15.67 -0.95
N ILE A 130 24.66 14.66 -0.12
CA ILE A 130 25.73 13.78 0.35
C ILE A 130 25.90 12.73 -0.76
N PRO A 131 27.10 12.58 -1.35
CA PRO A 131 27.35 11.55 -2.33
C PRO A 131 26.95 10.18 -1.79
N MET A 132 26.25 9.38 -2.61
CA MET A 132 25.68 8.07 -2.24
C MET A 132 26.72 7.08 -1.67
N HIS A 133 28.01 7.28 -1.98
CA HIS A 133 29.14 6.52 -1.41
C HIS A 133 29.49 6.87 0.04
N GLN A 134 28.79 7.84 0.65
CA GLN A 134 28.90 8.23 2.06
C GLN A 134 27.55 8.11 2.80
N ILE A 135 26.64 7.23 2.36
CA ILE A 135 25.46 6.82 3.16
C ILE A 135 25.92 5.89 4.31
N THR A 136 26.88 6.36 5.10
CA THR A 136 26.96 6.06 6.53
C THR A 136 26.06 7.08 7.19
N GLY A 137 24.86 6.62 7.53
CA GLY A 137 23.67 7.42 7.85
C GLY A 137 23.80 8.55 8.89
N THR A 138 22.68 9.23 9.07
CA THR A 138 22.48 10.25 10.10
C THR A 138 23.08 9.77 11.43
N PRO A 139 24.09 10.46 12.00
CA PRO A 139 24.95 9.93 13.07
C PRO A 139 24.21 9.43 14.32
N GLY A 140 23.00 9.93 14.58
CA GLY A 140 22.17 9.53 15.72
C GLY A 140 21.28 8.29 15.50
N LEU A 141 20.94 7.92 14.26
CA LEU A 141 20.06 6.79 13.97
C LEU A 141 20.81 5.46 13.79
N LEU A 142 22.09 5.52 13.41
CA LEU A 142 22.92 4.32 13.21
C LEU A 142 23.10 3.48 14.48
N TYR A 143 23.07 4.11 15.66
CA TYR A 143 23.23 3.43 16.95
C TYR A 143 21.90 3.14 17.66
N SER A 144 20.76 3.42 17.02
CA SER A 144 19.46 3.20 17.63
C SER A 144 18.96 1.77 17.40
N LYS A 145 18.34 1.19 18.43
CA LYS A 145 17.77 -0.17 18.37
C LYS A 145 16.77 -0.26 17.20
N PRO A 146 16.68 -1.41 16.48
CA PRO A 146 15.79 -1.56 15.33
C PRO A 146 14.35 -1.10 15.55
N LEU A 147 13.78 -1.36 16.74
CA LEU A 147 12.44 -0.91 17.10
C LEU A 147 12.30 0.62 17.07
N ALA A 148 13.27 1.37 17.61
CA ALA A 148 13.25 2.83 17.63
C ALA A 148 13.35 3.41 16.21
N ARG A 149 14.15 2.76 15.33
CA ARG A 149 14.28 3.15 13.92
C ARG A 149 12.95 3.04 13.19
N ILE A 150 12.24 1.91 13.33
CA ILE A 150 10.94 1.73 12.69
C ILE A 150 9.91 2.71 13.28
N GLU A 151 9.91 2.92 14.59
CA GLU A 151 8.97 3.84 15.24
C GLU A 151 9.15 5.28 14.72
N HIS A 152 10.40 5.71 14.55
CA HIS A 152 10.72 6.99 13.92
C HIS A 152 10.27 7.04 12.46
N TYR A 153 10.61 6.02 11.68
CA TYR A 153 10.22 5.91 10.28
C TYR A 153 8.69 5.93 10.10
N ALA A 154 7.95 5.26 10.98
CA ALA A 154 6.48 5.22 10.98
C ALA A 154 5.87 6.61 11.16
N ARG A 155 6.37 7.39 12.13
CA ARG A 155 5.90 8.77 12.35
C ARG A 155 6.08 9.64 11.11
N ILE A 156 7.26 9.56 10.50
CA ILE A 156 7.55 10.34 9.30
C ILE A 156 6.67 9.92 8.13
N SER A 157 6.48 8.61 7.93
CA SER A 157 5.70 8.07 6.81
C SER A 157 4.24 8.52 6.84
N VAL A 158 3.68 8.72 8.04
CA VAL A 158 2.30 9.18 8.23
C VAL A 158 2.15 10.70 8.13
N GLN A 159 3.21 11.47 8.40
CA GLN A 159 3.19 12.95 8.40
C GLN A 159 3.32 13.60 7.01
N ARG A 160 3.63 12.84 5.96
CA ARG A 160 3.81 13.43 4.62
C ARG A 160 2.48 13.94 4.06
N GLU A 161 2.37 15.26 3.87
CA GLU A 161 1.25 15.88 3.14
C GLU A 161 1.30 15.46 1.67
N ILE A 162 0.15 15.00 1.14
CA ILE A 162 0.07 14.32 -0.15
C ILE A 162 -0.72 15.20 -1.13
N THR A 163 -0.04 15.81 -2.09
CA THR A 163 -0.69 16.57 -3.18
C THR A 163 -0.34 16.06 -4.59
N ALA A 164 0.29 14.89 -4.73
CA ALA A 164 0.57 14.26 -6.02
C ALA A 164 0.41 12.73 -5.99
N SER A 165 -0.04 12.13 -7.11
CA SER A 165 -0.22 10.68 -7.31
C SER A 165 0.99 9.84 -6.88
N VAL A 166 2.19 10.25 -7.32
CA VAL A 166 3.46 9.55 -7.01
C VAL A 166 3.79 9.62 -5.53
N ALA A 167 3.54 10.77 -4.89
CA ALA A 167 3.74 10.94 -3.46
C ALA A 167 2.81 10.02 -2.66
N THR A 168 1.56 9.83 -3.12
CA THR A 168 0.62 8.86 -2.51
C THR A 168 1.15 7.44 -2.62
N ALA A 169 1.62 7.04 -3.81
CA ALA A 169 2.18 5.70 -4.03
C ALA A 169 3.39 5.42 -3.15
N LEU A 170 4.31 6.37 -3.05
CA LEU A 170 5.47 6.26 -2.17
C LEU A 170 5.05 6.23 -0.70
N ALA A 171 4.11 7.07 -0.25
CA ALA A 171 3.64 7.07 1.14
C ALA A 171 2.98 5.73 1.52
N ASN A 172 2.10 5.19 0.66
CA ASN A 172 1.50 3.87 0.86
C ASN A 172 2.58 2.77 0.91
N TYR A 173 3.61 2.89 0.08
CA TYR A 173 4.72 1.95 0.08
C TYR A 173 5.60 2.07 1.33
N GLN A 174 5.83 3.27 1.85
CA GLN A 174 6.52 3.48 3.13
C GLN A 174 5.76 2.86 4.30
N ILE A 175 4.43 3.04 4.34
CA ILE A 175 3.58 2.37 5.34
C ILE A 175 3.71 0.85 5.21
N PHE A 176 3.68 0.32 3.99
CA PHE A 176 3.91 -1.10 3.75
C PHE A 176 5.29 -1.56 4.25
N LEU A 177 6.36 -0.81 4.01
CA LEU A 177 7.71 -1.11 4.50
C LEU A 177 7.79 -1.11 6.03
N VAL A 178 7.10 -0.19 6.72
CA VAL A 178 6.99 -0.18 8.19
C VAL A 178 6.36 -1.48 8.70
N LEU A 179 5.18 -1.81 8.18
CA LEU A 179 4.43 -2.99 8.60
C LEU A 179 5.18 -4.30 8.29
N SER A 180 5.93 -4.31 7.20
CA SER A 180 6.81 -5.42 6.83
C SER A 180 8.01 -5.53 7.78
N SER A 181 8.61 -4.40 8.15
CA SER A 181 9.67 -4.35 9.18
C SER A 181 9.17 -4.84 10.54
N CYS A 182 7.93 -4.51 10.92
CA CYS A 182 7.26 -5.07 12.09
C CYS A 182 7.12 -6.60 12.02
N THR A 183 6.85 -7.15 10.83
CA THR A 183 6.78 -8.60 10.62
C THR A 183 8.14 -9.26 10.85
N VAL A 184 9.23 -8.64 10.38
CA VAL A 184 10.61 -9.08 10.64
C VAL A 184 10.92 -9.05 12.13
N LEU A 185 10.69 -7.92 12.80
CA LEU A 185 10.97 -7.78 14.24
C LEU A 185 10.20 -8.79 15.10
N ARG A 186 8.97 -9.14 14.71
CA ARG A 186 8.19 -10.19 15.37
C ARG A 186 8.90 -11.54 15.32
N ARG A 187 9.46 -11.88 14.16
CA ARG A 187 10.18 -13.14 13.95
C ARG A 187 11.53 -13.17 14.66
N THR A 188 12.16 -12.02 14.87
CA THR A 188 13.42 -11.90 15.63
C THR A 188 13.23 -11.74 17.14
N GLY A 189 12.02 -11.95 17.66
CA GLY A 189 11.75 -12.01 19.10
C GLY A 189 11.33 -10.70 19.77
N THR A 190 11.03 -9.63 19.01
CA THR A 190 10.48 -8.40 19.59
C THR A 190 9.06 -8.64 20.11
N SER A 191 8.72 -8.07 21.27
CA SER A 191 7.41 -8.28 21.90
C SER A 191 6.26 -7.76 21.03
N SER A 192 5.14 -8.51 21.00
CA SER A 192 3.96 -8.14 20.21
C SER A 192 3.39 -6.79 20.61
N GLU A 193 3.42 -6.45 21.90
CA GLU A 193 2.98 -5.15 22.40
C GLU A 193 3.74 -3.99 21.75
N ALA A 194 5.08 -4.08 21.73
CA ALA A 194 5.92 -3.05 21.11
C ALA A 194 5.68 -2.92 19.61
N ILE A 195 5.48 -4.05 18.93
CA ILE A 195 5.17 -4.08 17.50
C ILE A 195 3.81 -3.46 17.22
N TYR A 196 2.79 -3.80 18.01
CA TYR A 196 1.44 -3.27 17.82
C TYR A 196 1.36 -1.77 18.11
N ARG A 197 2.19 -1.23 19.00
CA ARG A 197 2.35 0.24 19.13
C ARG A 197 2.79 0.89 17.82
N VAL A 198 3.76 0.30 17.12
CA VAL A 198 4.22 0.82 15.81
C VAL A 198 3.14 0.66 14.74
N VAL A 199 2.46 -0.49 14.69
CA VAL A 199 1.36 -0.72 13.74
C VAL A 199 0.24 0.32 13.91
N ARG A 200 -0.10 0.69 15.16
CA ARG A 200 -1.09 1.72 15.48
C ARG A 200 -0.70 3.11 14.98
N ILE A 201 0.59 3.45 14.94
CA ILE A 201 1.04 4.71 14.35
C ILE A 201 0.60 4.78 12.89
N CYS A 202 0.70 3.67 12.14
CA CYS A 202 0.32 3.62 10.73
C CYS A 202 -1.18 3.43 10.49
N MET A 203 -1.87 2.68 11.35
CA MET A 203 -3.25 2.25 11.12
C MET A 203 -4.30 3.06 11.88
N GLY A 204 -3.89 3.87 12.86
CA GLY A 204 -4.76 4.54 13.82
C GLY A 204 -4.56 4.03 15.25
N ASN A 205 -4.58 4.94 16.22
CA ASN A 205 -4.34 4.64 17.64
C ASN A 205 -5.41 3.74 18.26
N ASP A 206 -6.60 3.70 17.67
CA ASP A 206 -7.77 2.90 18.04
C ASP A 206 -7.75 1.47 17.48
N ALA A 207 -6.75 1.11 16.67
CA ALA A 207 -6.62 -0.24 16.14
C ALA A 207 -6.42 -1.29 17.25
N THR A 208 -7.24 -2.35 17.22
CA THR A 208 -7.15 -3.48 18.16
C THR A 208 -5.95 -4.37 17.86
N ASP A 209 -5.50 -5.16 18.84
CA ASP A 209 -4.44 -6.16 18.66
C ASP A 209 -4.79 -7.17 17.55
N GLU A 210 -6.06 -7.57 17.48
CA GLU A 210 -6.57 -8.46 16.43
C GLU A 210 -6.40 -7.81 15.05
N HIS A 211 -6.77 -6.53 14.91
CA HIS A 211 -6.57 -5.79 13.67
C HIS A 211 -5.09 -5.70 13.30
N CYS A 212 -4.22 -5.38 14.27
CA CYS A 212 -2.78 -5.32 14.05
C CYS A 212 -2.24 -6.66 13.53
N ARG A 213 -2.67 -7.79 14.12
CA ARG A 213 -2.26 -9.13 13.68
C ARG A 213 -2.71 -9.43 12.26
N LYS A 214 -3.94 -9.06 11.90
CA LYS A 214 -4.47 -9.21 10.54
C LYS A 214 -3.70 -8.37 9.52
N ILE A 215 -3.38 -7.13 9.84
CA ILE A 215 -2.56 -6.25 8.98
C ILE A 215 -1.18 -6.87 8.73
N LEU A 216 -0.49 -7.33 9.79
CA LEU A 216 0.82 -7.98 9.63
C LEU A 216 0.74 -9.28 8.81
N ARG A 217 -0.36 -10.04 8.94
CA ARG A 217 -0.62 -11.23 8.10
C ARG A 217 -0.82 -10.83 6.63
N GLY A 218 -1.53 -9.74 6.37
CA GLY A 218 -1.70 -9.17 5.03
C GLY A 218 -0.38 -8.72 4.41
N CYS A 219 0.52 -8.11 5.19
CA CYS A 219 1.85 -7.76 4.71
C CYS A 219 2.68 -8.99 4.33
N GLN A 220 2.65 -10.04 5.16
CA GLN A 220 3.31 -11.31 4.83
C GLN A 220 2.75 -11.92 3.54
N PHE A 221 1.42 -11.91 3.37
CA PHE A 221 0.76 -12.35 2.12
C PHE A 221 1.32 -11.64 0.89
N VAL A 222 1.48 -10.32 0.96
CA VAL A 222 2.01 -9.53 -0.16
C VAL A 222 3.43 -9.98 -0.51
N HIS A 223 4.29 -10.22 0.46
CA HIS A 223 5.65 -10.70 0.18
C HIS A 223 5.70 -12.08 -0.46
N GLU A 224 4.88 -13.02 0.01
CA GLU A 224 4.76 -14.35 -0.62
C GLU A 224 4.18 -14.26 -2.04
N LEU A 225 3.26 -13.31 -2.28
CA LEU A 225 2.80 -12.99 -3.62
C LEU A 225 3.94 -12.42 -4.47
N MET A 226 4.73 -11.46 -3.98
CA MET A 226 5.85 -10.89 -4.73
C MET A 226 6.91 -11.95 -5.07
N ASP A 227 7.23 -12.86 -4.16
CA ASP A 227 8.11 -14.00 -4.42
C ASP A 227 7.55 -14.89 -5.54
N SER A 228 6.25 -15.17 -5.49
CA SER A 228 5.55 -15.95 -6.52
C SER A 228 5.53 -15.26 -7.89
N LEU A 229 5.36 -13.94 -7.93
CA LEU A 229 5.38 -13.16 -9.18
C LEU A 229 6.79 -13.05 -9.74
N TYR A 230 7.79 -12.82 -8.88
CA TYR A 230 9.20 -12.79 -9.25
C TYR A 230 9.57 -14.09 -9.99
N MET A 231 9.26 -15.24 -9.38
CA MET A 231 9.49 -16.56 -9.97
C MET A 231 8.57 -16.87 -11.15
N GLY A 232 7.44 -16.17 -11.26
CA GLY A 232 6.46 -16.29 -12.33
C GLY A 232 6.76 -15.47 -13.58
N GLY A 233 7.97 -14.92 -13.71
CA GLY A 233 8.42 -14.20 -14.91
C GLY A 233 8.47 -12.67 -14.76
N TRP A 234 7.93 -12.10 -13.69
CA TRP A 234 8.00 -10.65 -13.47
C TRP A 234 9.40 -10.17 -13.05
N GLY A 235 10.21 -11.05 -12.44
CA GLY A 235 11.49 -10.66 -11.85
C GLY A 235 11.34 -9.49 -10.87
N LEU A 236 12.27 -8.54 -10.88
CA LEU A 236 12.27 -7.40 -9.96
C LEU A 236 11.06 -6.45 -10.14
N ARG A 237 10.41 -6.46 -11.30
CA ARG A 237 9.20 -5.66 -11.56
C ARG A 237 8.02 -6.09 -10.69
N ALA A 238 8.06 -7.31 -10.13
CA ALA A 238 7.07 -7.76 -9.16
C ALA A 238 6.91 -6.72 -8.02
N PHE A 239 8.02 -6.20 -7.49
CA PHE A 239 7.99 -5.22 -6.39
C PHE A 239 7.47 -3.85 -6.82
N GLU A 240 7.69 -3.50 -8.08
CA GLU A 240 7.22 -2.26 -8.67
C GLU A 240 5.70 -2.26 -8.87
N LEU A 241 5.07 -3.44 -9.00
CA LEU A 241 3.60 -3.56 -9.04
C LEU A 241 2.95 -2.97 -7.79
N LEU A 242 3.63 -2.94 -6.64
CA LEU A 242 3.08 -2.32 -5.42
C LEU A 242 2.89 -0.81 -5.58
N LEU A 243 3.78 -0.14 -6.33
CA LEU A 243 3.63 1.28 -6.69
C LEU A 243 2.54 1.47 -7.75
N VAL A 244 2.45 0.56 -8.72
CA VAL A 244 1.43 0.62 -9.78
C VAL A 244 0.02 0.39 -9.22
N TRP A 245 -0.17 -0.64 -8.40
CA TRP A 245 -1.46 -0.92 -7.78
C TRP A 245 -1.85 0.15 -6.75
N ASN A 246 -0.86 0.75 -6.07
CA ASN A 246 -1.03 1.82 -5.10
C ASN A 246 -2.17 1.53 -4.10
N LYS A 247 -2.15 0.35 -3.49
CA LYS A 247 -3.17 -0.09 -2.53
C LYS A 247 -2.70 0.08 -1.10
N THR A 248 -3.65 0.36 -0.22
CA THR A 248 -3.40 0.47 1.23
C THR A 248 -3.19 -0.91 1.87
N PRO A 249 -2.54 -0.99 3.04
CA PRO A 249 -2.40 -2.25 3.78
C PRO A 249 -3.73 -2.97 4.05
N THR A 250 -4.80 -2.21 4.35
CA THR A 250 -6.14 -2.77 4.59
C THR A 250 -6.73 -3.46 3.36
N PHE A 251 -6.38 -3.01 2.16
CA PHE A 251 -6.78 -3.68 0.92
C PHE A 251 -6.19 -5.10 0.87
N TYR A 252 -4.88 -5.22 1.09
CA TYR A 252 -4.20 -6.51 1.07
C TYR A 252 -4.63 -7.41 2.22
N CYS A 253 -4.95 -6.85 3.38
CA CYS A 253 -5.57 -7.57 4.49
C CYS A 253 -6.87 -8.28 4.03
N THR A 254 -7.75 -7.56 3.32
CA THR A 254 -8.99 -8.13 2.77
C THR A 254 -8.71 -9.23 1.74
N VAL A 255 -7.71 -9.06 0.87
CA VAL A 255 -7.31 -10.09 -0.11
C VAL A 255 -6.78 -11.34 0.61
N SER A 256 -6.06 -11.14 1.72
CA SER A 256 -5.45 -12.22 2.51
C SER A 256 -6.43 -12.97 3.43
N ASP A 257 -7.69 -12.54 3.54
CA ASP A 257 -8.72 -13.23 4.33
C ASP A 257 -8.87 -14.71 3.89
N ALA A 258 -8.73 -14.96 2.59
CA ALA A 258 -8.68 -16.30 2.01
C ALA A 258 -7.26 -16.66 1.53
N TYR A 259 -6.26 -16.43 2.39
CA TYR A 259 -4.80 -16.49 2.12
C TYR A 259 -4.37 -17.46 1.01
N GLU A 260 -4.56 -18.76 1.18
CA GLU A 260 -4.11 -19.78 0.19
C GLU A 260 -4.88 -19.69 -1.14
N ALA A 261 -6.20 -19.49 -1.06
CA ALA A 261 -7.06 -19.39 -2.23
C ALA A 261 -6.79 -18.12 -3.03
N SER A 262 -6.53 -17.00 -2.36
CA SER A 262 -6.22 -15.73 -3.01
C SER A 262 -4.81 -15.71 -3.60
N LEU A 263 -3.83 -16.31 -2.92
CA LEU A 263 -2.47 -16.46 -3.45
C LEU A 263 -2.48 -17.33 -4.72
N THR A 264 -3.14 -18.49 -4.65
CA THR A 264 -3.31 -19.40 -5.79
C THR A 264 -4.02 -18.72 -6.95
N PHE A 265 -5.10 -18.00 -6.66
CA PHE A 265 -5.87 -17.27 -7.67
C PHE A 265 -5.04 -16.18 -8.35
N LEU A 266 -4.32 -15.36 -7.57
CA LEU A 266 -3.49 -14.27 -8.13
C LEU A 266 -2.33 -14.84 -8.93
N LYS A 267 -1.64 -15.89 -8.45
CA LYS A 267 -0.57 -16.55 -9.19
C LYS A 267 -1.05 -17.06 -10.55
N ALA A 268 -2.19 -17.74 -10.59
CA ALA A 268 -2.76 -18.27 -11.83
C ALA A 268 -3.17 -17.18 -12.84
N ASN A 269 -3.45 -15.96 -12.38
CA ASN A 269 -3.88 -14.87 -13.25
C ASN A 269 -2.76 -13.90 -13.62
N LEU A 270 -1.79 -13.68 -12.73
CA LEU A 270 -0.73 -12.69 -12.89
C LEU A 270 0.56 -13.28 -13.48
N CYS A 271 0.78 -14.59 -13.36
CA CYS A 271 1.96 -15.26 -13.94
C CYS A 271 1.68 -15.87 -15.32
N LYS A 272 0.69 -15.35 -16.06
CA LYS A 272 0.41 -15.78 -17.43
C LYS A 272 1.44 -15.21 -18.38
N ASP A 273 1.88 -16.00 -19.36
CA ASP A 273 2.87 -15.58 -20.36
C ASP A 273 2.47 -14.29 -21.09
N GLU A 274 1.18 -14.09 -21.35
CA GLU A 274 0.64 -12.87 -21.96
C GLU A 274 1.01 -11.59 -21.16
N LEU A 275 1.07 -11.70 -19.83
CA LEU A 275 1.42 -10.58 -18.95
C LEU A 275 2.94 -10.44 -18.76
N THR A 276 3.70 -11.53 -18.89
CA THR A 276 5.12 -11.58 -18.49
C THR A 276 6.10 -11.66 -19.65
N THR A 277 5.64 -11.82 -20.89
CA THR A 277 6.49 -11.87 -22.09
C THR A 277 6.73 -10.48 -22.71
N ASN A 278 7.69 -10.40 -23.64
CA ASN A 278 8.06 -9.16 -24.36
C ASN A 278 8.48 -8.01 -23.45
N VAL A 279 9.24 -8.38 -22.42
CA VAL A 279 9.73 -7.47 -21.40
C VAL A 279 10.69 -6.45 -22.02
N GLN A 280 10.35 -5.17 -21.94
CA GLN A 280 11.30 -4.10 -22.24
C GLN A 280 12.40 -4.08 -21.18
N THR A 281 13.66 -4.11 -21.61
CA THR A 281 14.83 -4.00 -20.74
C THR A 281 14.72 -2.72 -19.91
N SER A 282 14.96 -2.81 -18.60
CA SER A 282 14.94 -1.63 -17.75
C SER A 282 16.06 -0.65 -18.15
N PRO A 283 15.86 0.67 -17.99
CA PRO A 283 16.93 1.65 -18.18
C PRO A 283 18.18 1.34 -17.33
N VAL A 284 19.35 1.78 -17.79
CA VAL A 284 20.64 1.54 -17.07
C VAL A 284 20.67 2.21 -15.69
N ASP A 285 19.95 3.32 -15.55
CA ASP A 285 19.80 4.11 -14.32
C ASP A 285 18.63 3.63 -13.43
N TRP A 286 17.96 2.54 -13.79
CA TRP A 286 16.76 2.08 -13.10
C TRP A 286 17.06 1.52 -11.70
N THR A 287 16.54 2.18 -10.66
CA THR A 287 16.77 1.72 -9.29
C THR A 287 15.64 0.79 -8.82
N SER A 288 15.94 -0.49 -8.64
CA SER A 288 14.94 -1.46 -8.15
C SER A 288 14.52 -1.18 -6.70
N ILE A 289 13.21 -1.20 -6.45
CA ILE A 289 12.63 -1.02 -5.11
C ILE A 289 12.41 -2.33 -4.34
N PHE A 290 13.41 -3.21 -4.38
CA PHE A 290 13.35 -4.52 -3.73
C PHE A 290 13.14 -4.42 -2.21
N ALA A 291 11.93 -4.75 -1.76
CA ALA A 291 11.48 -4.47 -0.38
C ALA A 291 12.39 -5.06 0.71
N PRO A 292 12.87 -6.32 0.66
CA PRO A 292 13.74 -6.87 1.70
C PRO A 292 15.02 -6.07 1.92
N LYS A 293 15.62 -5.53 0.85
CA LYS A 293 16.83 -4.71 0.96
C LYS A 293 16.53 -3.35 1.59
N ILE A 294 15.43 -2.71 1.20
CA ILE A 294 15.00 -1.44 1.81
C ILE A 294 14.71 -1.65 3.30
N ILE A 295 14.00 -2.72 3.65
CA ILE A 295 13.70 -3.09 5.04
C ILE A 295 14.99 -3.36 5.83
N HIS A 296 15.94 -4.10 5.27
CA HIS A 296 17.26 -4.30 5.87
C HIS A 296 17.96 -2.96 6.16
N ASN A 297 17.95 -2.03 5.21
CA ASN A 297 18.53 -0.70 5.41
C ASN A 297 17.80 0.11 6.49
N ILE A 298 16.47 -0.03 6.61
CA ILE A 298 15.66 0.60 7.67
C ILE A 298 16.00 0.02 9.04
N LEU A 299 16.10 -1.31 9.15
CA LEU A 299 16.36 -2.03 10.40
C LEU A 299 17.81 -1.90 10.89
N GLY A 300 18.75 -1.74 9.96
CA GLY A 300 20.18 -1.70 10.22
C GLY A 300 20.87 -3.05 10.10
N GLU A 301 22.20 -3.02 10.16
CA GLU A 301 23.09 -4.16 9.89
C GLU A 301 23.02 -5.29 10.91
N HIS A 302 22.30 -5.10 12.03
CA HIS A 302 22.14 -6.11 13.08
C HIS A 302 21.25 -7.29 12.68
N ILE A 303 20.49 -7.17 11.58
CA ILE A 303 19.62 -8.22 11.07
C ILE A 303 20.08 -8.50 9.65
N GLU A 304 20.53 -9.73 9.39
CA GLU A 304 21.04 -10.08 8.06
C GLU A 304 19.94 -10.03 7.01
N LEU A 305 20.28 -9.66 5.77
CA LEU A 305 19.31 -9.62 4.66
C LEU A 305 18.61 -10.99 4.44
N ALA A 306 19.33 -12.09 4.63
CA ALA A 306 18.75 -13.43 4.55
C ALA A 306 17.68 -13.67 5.63
N GLN A 307 17.91 -13.16 6.86
CA GLN A 307 16.92 -13.23 7.94
C GLN A 307 15.71 -12.34 7.63
N VAL A 308 15.91 -11.15 7.06
CA VAL A 308 14.82 -10.29 6.59
C VAL A 308 13.97 -11.01 5.55
N ALA A 309 14.59 -11.56 4.49
CA ALA A 309 13.88 -12.28 3.45
C ALA A 309 13.15 -13.52 4.00
N GLY A 310 13.81 -14.33 4.84
CA GLY A 310 13.18 -15.49 5.46
C GLY A 310 11.99 -15.12 6.35
N ALA A 311 12.10 -14.05 7.14
CA ALA A 311 11.02 -13.58 8.01
C ALA A 311 9.79 -13.07 7.25
N LEU A 312 9.99 -12.55 6.04
CA LEU A 312 8.93 -12.07 5.14
C LEU A 312 8.31 -13.19 4.28
N GLY A 313 8.85 -14.41 4.32
CA GLY A 313 8.28 -15.58 3.63
C GLY A 313 8.88 -15.87 2.25
N TYR A 314 10.00 -15.24 1.87
CA TYR A 314 10.66 -15.54 0.59
C TYR A 314 11.33 -16.91 0.66
N LYS A 315 10.94 -17.81 -0.26
CA LYS A 315 11.48 -19.18 -0.30
C LYS A 315 12.89 -19.22 -0.87
N HIS A 316 13.22 -18.23 -1.71
CA HIS A 316 14.49 -18.14 -2.41
C HIS A 316 15.40 -17.04 -1.85
N ALA A 317 15.42 -16.88 -0.52
CA ALA A 317 16.20 -15.84 0.18
C ALA A 317 17.67 -15.73 -0.29
N ALA A 318 18.31 -16.87 -0.58
CA ALA A 318 19.69 -16.93 -1.06
C ALA A 318 19.93 -16.34 -2.47
N LEU A 319 18.90 -16.29 -3.32
CA LEU A 319 19.01 -15.64 -4.63
C LEU A 319 19.17 -14.13 -4.48
N PHE A 320 18.61 -13.56 -3.42
CA PHE A 320 18.61 -12.11 -3.22
C PHE A 320 19.88 -11.60 -2.54
N THR A 321 20.64 -12.46 -1.87
CA THR A 321 21.92 -12.09 -1.27
C THR A 321 23.06 -12.03 -2.28
N THR A 322 22.97 -12.77 -3.40
CA THR A 322 24.02 -12.83 -4.43
C THR A 322 23.71 -11.97 -5.66
N ARG A 323 22.43 -11.78 -6.01
CA ARG A 323 22.03 -11.09 -7.26
C ARG A 323 21.65 -9.62 -7.11
N VAL A 324 21.36 -9.16 -5.89
CA VAL A 324 20.91 -7.78 -5.66
C VAL A 324 22.08 -6.95 -5.16
N ASN A 325 23.10 -6.80 -6.01
CA ASN A 325 24.00 -5.66 -5.88
C ASN A 325 23.26 -4.46 -6.49
N PRO A 326 22.92 -3.41 -5.72
CA PRO A 326 22.10 -2.30 -6.20
C PRO A 326 22.69 -1.52 -7.39
N PHE A 327 23.95 -1.81 -7.76
CA PHE A 327 24.71 -1.11 -8.79
C PHE A 327 25.18 -2.01 -9.95
N GLU A 328 24.89 -3.32 -9.95
CA GLU A 328 25.41 -4.26 -10.96
C GLU A 328 24.33 -5.16 -11.58
N PHE A 329 23.14 -4.63 -11.85
CA PHE A 329 22.16 -5.38 -12.65
C PHE A 329 22.19 -4.95 -14.11
N HIS A 330 23.22 -5.42 -14.84
CA HIS A 330 23.07 -5.65 -16.27
C HIS A 330 22.31 -6.97 -16.44
N GLU A 331 21.13 -6.92 -17.04
CA GLU A 331 20.31 -8.10 -17.37
C GLU A 331 21.18 -9.15 -18.10
N LEU A 332 21.60 -10.20 -17.40
CA LEU A 332 22.06 -11.42 -18.04
C LEU A 332 20.83 -12.09 -18.66
N SER A 333 20.57 -11.76 -19.91
CA SER A 333 19.66 -12.42 -20.82
C SER A 333 20.08 -13.88 -20.99
N HIS A 334 19.71 -14.76 -20.07
CA HIS A 334 19.70 -16.19 -20.35
C HIS A 334 18.31 -16.58 -20.86
N PRO A 335 18.17 -16.95 -22.16
CA PRO A 335 16.94 -17.57 -22.62
C PRO A 335 16.77 -18.88 -21.86
N ALA A 336 15.52 -19.18 -21.49
CA ALA A 336 15.11 -20.38 -20.80
C ALA A 336 15.75 -21.63 -21.44
N GLN A 337 16.74 -22.20 -20.76
CA GLN A 337 17.18 -23.55 -21.03
C GLN A 337 16.06 -24.46 -20.55
N ARG A 338 15.27 -24.99 -21.49
CA ARG A 338 14.35 -26.09 -21.26
C ARG A 338 15.17 -27.25 -20.71
N CYS A 339 14.93 -27.62 -19.45
CA CYS A 339 15.29 -28.94 -18.96
C CYS A 339 14.33 -29.95 -19.62
N ASP A 340 14.71 -30.46 -20.78
CA ASP A 340 14.20 -31.74 -21.24
C ASP A 340 14.87 -32.82 -20.38
N VAL A 341 14.08 -33.46 -19.53
CA VAL A 341 14.48 -34.66 -18.78
C VAL A 341 14.24 -35.85 -19.70
N LEU A 342 15.32 -36.55 -20.04
CA LEU A 342 15.32 -37.98 -20.36
C LEU A 342 15.56 -38.78 -19.08
#